data_AF-X1STL9-F1
#
_entry.id   AF-X1STL9-F1
#
_cell.length_a   1.000
_cell.length_b   1.000
_cell.length_c   1.000
_cell.angle_alpha   90.00
_cell.angle_beta   90.00
_cell.angle_gamma   90.00
#
_symmetry.space_group_name_H-M   'P 1'
#
loop_
_entity.id
_entity.type
_entity.pdbx_description
1 polymer ?
#
loop_
_entity_poly.entity_id
_entity_poly.type
_entity_poly.pdbx_seq_one_letter_code
_entity_poly.pdbx_strand_id
1 'polypeptide(L)'
;MQKTVEYTNNRVSPATVELLIRERNKGKTLRQLGQMCGKSHEKVRQVLAKYSPPQVTLLPESTVAVKLGYPVGWLAQLRKEGIINPVRPGGYWLYSEEQVGQIPSLIAERRKCERCGRLRPPRYPRFCRECRQYRKKHRYRTLSPEEKAEHNKRCQAWQKANPEKYKKIQRRAGRKYRAK
;
A
#
# COMPACT_ATOMS: atom_id res chain seq x y z
N MET A 1 -26.06 60.15 22.38
CA MET A 1 -24.93 59.75 21.52
C MET A 1 -25.15 58.32 21.05
N GLN A 2 -25.65 58.15 19.82
CA GLN A 2 -25.87 56.83 19.21
C GLN A 2 -24.55 56.35 18.60
N LYS A 3 -24.07 55.16 19.00
CA LYS A 3 -22.92 54.48 18.38
C LYS A 3 -23.39 53.81 17.10
N THR A 4 -22.97 54.33 15.95
CA THR A 4 -23.09 53.67 14.66
C THR A 4 -22.13 52.48 14.62
N VAL A 5 -22.68 51.27 14.72
CA VAL A 5 -21.96 50.02 14.44
C VAL A 5 -21.91 49.87 12.92
N GLU A 6 -20.84 50.36 12.30
CA GLU A 6 -20.54 50.08 10.89
C GLU A 6 -20.18 48.60 10.72
N TYR A 7 -21.18 47.79 10.40
CA TYR A 7 -20.99 46.43 9.91
C TYR A 7 -20.42 46.50 8.48
N THR A 8 -19.12 46.77 8.37
CA THR A 8 -18.41 46.73 7.09
C THR A 8 -18.36 45.28 6.58
N ASN A 9 -19.06 45.05 5.48
CA ASN A 9 -19.08 43.79 4.76
C ASN A 9 -17.64 43.29 4.48
N ASN A 10 -17.18 42.30 5.25
CA ASN A 10 -15.91 41.55 5.07
C ASN A 10 -15.94 40.67 3.79
N ARG A 11 -16.54 41.15 2.70
CA ARG A 11 -16.69 40.40 1.46
C ARG A 11 -15.39 40.54 0.67
N VAL A 12 -14.51 39.56 0.81
CA VAL A 12 -13.30 39.47 -0.02
C VAL A 12 -13.75 39.18 -1.45
N SER A 13 -13.29 40.01 -2.40
CA SER A 13 -13.60 39.82 -3.82
C SER A 13 -13.13 38.44 -4.30
N PRO A 14 -13.92 37.71 -5.10
CA PRO A 14 -13.54 36.43 -5.68
C PRO A 14 -12.20 36.50 -6.44
N ALA A 15 -11.96 37.59 -7.17
CA ALA A 15 -10.71 37.80 -7.90
C ALA A 15 -9.49 37.88 -6.96
N THR A 16 -9.66 38.41 -5.74
CA THR A 16 -8.61 38.44 -4.72
C THR A 16 -8.32 37.04 -4.18
N VAL A 17 -9.35 36.21 -4.02
CA VAL A 17 -9.19 34.81 -3.57
C VAL A 17 -8.43 34.01 -4.64
N GLU A 18 -8.83 34.11 -5.90
CA GLU A 18 -8.17 33.41 -7.01
C GLU A 18 -6.70 33.83 -7.16
N LEU A 19 -6.41 35.13 -7.06
CA LEU A 19 -5.04 35.65 -7.08
C LEU A 19 -4.21 35.07 -5.94
N LEU A 20 -4.74 35.07 -4.72
CA LEU A 20 -4.04 34.52 -3.54
C LEU A 20 -3.75 33.03 -3.70
N ILE A 21 -4.70 32.24 -4.20
CA ILE A 21 -4.51 30.80 -4.45
C ILE A 21 -3.44 30.58 -5.52
N ARG A 22 -3.53 31.28 -6.66
CA ARG A 22 -2.58 31.15 -7.78
C ARG A 22 -1.15 31.47 -7.34
N GLU A 23 -0.97 32.57 -6.63
CA GLU A 23 0.34 33.02 -6.18
C GLU A 23 0.88 32.16 -5.03
N ARG A 24 0.01 31.60 -4.18
CA ARG A 24 0.38 30.60 -3.18
C ARG A 24 0.91 29.33 -3.84
N ASN A 25 0.27 28.87 -4.92
CA ASN A 25 0.69 27.68 -5.69
C ASN A 25 2.05 27.87 -6.39
N LYS A 26 2.46 29.12 -6.67
CA LYS A 26 3.81 29.46 -7.15
C LYS A 26 4.88 29.46 -6.05
N GLY A 27 4.52 29.09 -4.82
CA GLY A 27 5.45 29.00 -3.69
C GLY A 27 5.62 30.29 -2.88
N LYS A 28 4.87 31.36 -3.17
CA LYS A 28 4.97 32.61 -2.38
C LYS A 28 4.54 32.38 -0.93
N THR A 29 5.23 33.06 -0.01
CA THR A 29 4.94 33.04 1.42
C THR A 29 3.71 33.88 1.74
N LEU A 30 3.01 33.56 2.84
CA LEU A 30 1.86 34.35 3.30
C LEU A 30 2.19 35.83 3.54
N ARG A 31 3.43 36.13 3.94
CA ARG A 31 3.92 37.51 4.13
C ARG A 31 4.04 38.27 2.81
N GLN A 32 4.59 37.62 1.77
CA GLN A 32 4.67 38.19 0.42
C GLN A 32 3.27 38.41 -0.18
N LEU A 33 2.36 37.45 0.02
CA LEU A 33 0.96 37.58 -0.41
C LEU A 33 0.25 38.73 0.32
N GLY A 34 0.52 38.90 1.61
CA GLY A 34 0.01 40.03 2.40
C GLY A 34 0.46 41.37 1.84
N GLN A 35 1.75 41.50 1.52
CA GLN A 35 2.31 42.71 0.89
C GLN A 35 1.66 43.00 -0.48
N MET A 36 1.48 41.98 -1.32
CA MET A 36 0.87 42.13 -2.64
C MET A 36 -0.60 42.59 -2.59
N CYS A 37 -1.36 42.15 -1.58
CA CYS A 37 -2.78 42.45 -1.46
C CYS A 37 -3.10 43.56 -0.45
N GLY A 38 -2.09 44.21 0.13
CA GLY A 38 -2.28 45.20 1.20
C GLY A 38 -2.97 44.62 2.44
N LYS A 39 -2.76 43.33 2.74
CA LYS A 39 -3.39 42.61 3.85
C LYS A 39 -2.37 42.10 4.85
N SER A 40 -2.79 41.99 6.10
CA SER A 40 -1.95 41.32 7.10
C SER A 40 -1.77 39.84 6.76
N HIS A 41 -0.62 39.29 7.17
CA HIS A 41 -0.32 37.86 7.10
C HIS A 41 -1.49 36.99 7.60
N GLU A 42 -2.04 37.35 8.76
CA GLU A 42 -3.13 36.59 9.40
C GLU A 42 -4.44 36.67 8.60
N LYS A 43 -4.76 37.82 8.01
CA LYS A 43 -5.94 37.94 7.16
C LYS A 43 -5.81 37.09 5.89
N VAL A 44 -4.61 37.01 5.31
CA VAL A 44 -4.33 36.11 4.17
C VAL A 44 -4.48 34.64 4.59
N ARG A 45 -3.95 34.25 5.76
CA ARG A 45 -4.12 32.89 6.31
C ARG A 45 -5.59 32.52 6.46
N GLN A 46 -6.40 33.42 7.04
CA GLN A 46 -7.84 33.20 7.23
C GLN A 46 -8.60 33.08 5.90
N VAL A 47 -8.25 33.91 4.90
CA VAL A 47 -8.87 33.85 3.56
C VAL A 47 -8.51 32.55 2.86
N LEU A 48 -7.24 32.16 2.85
CA LEU A 48 -6.83 30.88 2.25
C LEU A 48 -7.42 29.69 3.01
N ALA A 49 -7.48 29.72 4.35
CA ALA A 49 -8.11 28.64 5.12
C ALA A 49 -9.62 28.50 4.82
N LYS A 50 -10.30 29.62 4.54
CA LYS A 50 -11.74 29.63 4.25
C LYS A 50 -12.07 29.27 2.80
N TYR A 51 -11.20 29.63 1.85
CA TYR A 51 -11.51 29.58 0.43
C TYR A 51 -10.53 28.79 -0.44
N SER A 52 -9.36 28.41 0.07
CA SER A 52 -8.52 27.47 -0.65
C SER A 52 -9.20 26.12 -0.67
N PRO A 53 -9.48 25.55 -1.85
CA PRO A 53 -9.84 24.14 -1.93
C PRO A 53 -8.67 23.33 -1.35
N PRO A 54 -8.93 22.13 -0.82
CA PRO A 54 -7.86 21.19 -0.48
C PRO A 54 -6.95 21.06 -1.71
N GLN A 55 -5.70 21.54 -1.61
CA GLN A 55 -4.79 21.64 -2.76
C GLN A 55 -4.47 20.27 -3.38
N VAL A 56 -4.78 19.19 -2.69
CA VAL A 56 -4.74 17.84 -3.24
C VAL A 56 -6.13 17.52 -3.78
N THR A 57 -6.28 17.53 -5.11
CA THR A 57 -7.44 16.93 -5.77
C THR A 57 -7.46 15.45 -5.40
N LEU A 58 -8.29 15.13 -4.41
CA LEU A 58 -8.46 13.78 -3.91
C LEU A 58 -9.46 13.06 -4.81
N LEU A 59 -9.00 12.00 -5.45
CA LEU A 59 -9.79 11.19 -6.37
C LEU A 59 -10.55 10.11 -5.59
N PRO A 60 -11.86 9.92 -5.86
CA PRO A 60 -12.61 8.82 -5.28
C PRO A 60 -12.15 7.49 -5.88
N GLU A 61 -12.35 6.42 -5.11
CA GLU A 61 -11.90 5.07 -5.45
C GLU A 61 -12.41 4.59 -6.83
N SER A 62 -13.64 4.94 -7.21
CA SER A 62 -14.20 4.61 -8.53
C SER A 62 -13.43 5.25 -9.67
N THR A 63 -13.08 6.54 -9.55
CA THR A 63 -12.29 7.26 -10.56
C THR A 63 -10.88 6.68 -10.68
N VAL A 64 -10.25 6.33 -9.56
CA VAL A 64 -8.92 5.70 -9.56
C VAL A 64 -8.95 4.34 -10.25
N ALA A 65 -9.98 3.53 -9.96
CA ALA A 65 -10.18 2.22 -10.57
C ALA A 65 -10.27 2.32 -12.10
N VAL A 66 -11.07 3.27 -12.60
CA VAL A 66 -11.18 3.55 -14.04
C VAL A 66 -9.85 4.05 -14.62
N LYS A 67 -9.19 5.02 -13.96
CA LYS A 67 -7.91 5.60 -14.42
C LYS A 67 -6.79 4.56 -14.54
N LEU A 68 -6.77 3.56 -13.66
CA LEU A 68 -5.79 2.48 -13.68
C LEU A 68 -6.22 1.24 -14.48
N GLY A 69 -7.46 1.18 -14.96
CA GLY A 69 -8.01 0.01 -15.67
C GLY A 69 -8.20 -1.22 -14.78
N TYR A 70 -8.41 -1.05 -13.47
CA TYR A 70 -8.62 -2.15 -12.52
C TYR A 70 -10.04 -2.10 -11.92
N PRO A 71 -10.61 -3.25 -11.51
CA PRO A 71 -11.88 -3.24 -10.79
C PRO A 71 -11.70 -2.66 -9.37
N VAL A 72 -12.74 -1.97 -8.86
CA VAL A 72 -12.73 -1.32 -7.52
C VAL A 72 -12.33 -2.28 -6.40
N GLY A 73 -12.82 -3.53 -6.45
CA GLY A 73 -12.46 -4.55 -5.45
C GLY A 73 -10.97 -4.88 -5.39
N TRP A 74 -10.21 -4.56 -6.44
CA TRP A 74 -8.78 -4.74 -6.49
C TRP A 74 -8.02 -3.70 -5.66
N LEU A 75 -8.47 -2.44 -5.64
CA LEU A 75 -7.92 -1.39 -4.77
C LEU A 75 -8.17 -1.72 -3.30
N ALA A 76 -9.36 -2.21 -2.96
CA ALA A 76 -9.67 -2.73 -1.63
C ALA A 76 -8.71 -3.85 -1.20
N GLN A 77 -8.29 -4.70 -2.14
CA GLN A 77 -7.32 -5.75 -1.87
C GLN A 77 -5.91 -5.19 -1.66
N LEU A 78 -5.45 -4.22 -2.46
CA LEU A 78 -4.15 -3.58 -2.26
C LEU A 78 -4.05 -2.87 -0.90
N ARG A 79 -5.15 -2.27 -0.41
CA ARG A 79 -5.23 -1.71 0.95
C ARG A 79 -5.03 -2.78 2.01
N LYS A 80 -5.71 -3.91 1.90
CA LYS A 80 -5.57 -5.05 2.84
C LYS A 80 -4.16 -5.64 2.84
N GLU A 81 -3.48 -5.61 1.69
CA GLU A 81 -2.09 -6.03 1.53
C GLU A 81 -1.07 -4.98 2.03
N GLY A 82 -1.53 -3.79 2.44
CA GLY A 82 -0.68 -2.69 2.90
C GLY A 82 0.22 -2.12 1.79
N ILE A 83 -0.17 -2.26 0.53
CA ILE A 83 0.57 -1.74 -0.64
C ILE A 83 0.27 -0.25 -0.83
N ILE A 84 -0.97 0.15 -0.56
CA ILE A 84 -1.46 1.53 -0.70
C ILE A 84 -2.09 1.99 0.61
N ASN A 85 -2.00 3.29 0.88
CA ASN A 85 -2.60 3.89 2.07
C ASN A 85 -3.33 5.21 1.73
N PRO A 86 -4.55 5.12 1.16
CA PRO A 86 -5.37 6.29 0.86
C PRO A 86 -5.94 6.94 2.13
N VAL A 87 -6.35 8.20 2.02
CA VAL A 87 -6.96 8.96 3.11
C VAL A 87 -8.45 8.61 3.22
N ARG A 88 -9.02 8.65 4.43
CA ARG A 88 -10.44 8.33 4.66
C ARG A 88 -11.23 9.45 5.37
N PRO A 89 -11.38 10.63 4.78
CA PRO A 89 -12.24 11.66 5.36
C PRO A 89 -13.71 11.28 5.14
N GLY A 90 -14.53 11.33 6.19
CA GLY A 90 -15.98 11.12 6.07
C GLY A 90 -16.39 9.71 5.61
N GLY A 91 -15.54 8.71 5.76
CA GLY A 91 -15.87 7.31 5.46
C GLY A 91 -15.52 6.82 4.06
N TYR A 92 -15.18 7.71 3.13
CA TYR A 92 -14.80 7.38 1.75
C TYR A 92 -13.29 7.29 1.55
N TRP A 93 -12.82 6.38 0.71
CA TRP A 93 -11.40 6.27 0.38
C TRP A 93 -11.03 7.23 -0.75
N LEU A 94 -10.03 8.07 -0.47
CA LEU A 94 -9.58 9.14 -1.34
C LEU A 94 -8.08 9.04 -1.61
N TYR A 95 -7.69 9.30 -2.85
CA TYR A 95 -6.33 9.14 -3.34
C TYR A 95 -5.79 10.45 -3.88
N SER A 96 -4.53 10.77 -3.59
CA SER A 96 -3.85 11.85 -4.32
C SER A 96 -3.49 11.40 -5.74
N GLU A 97 -3.40 12.33 -6.69
CA GLU A 97 -2.95 12.00 -8.04
C GLU A 97 -1.55 11.35 -8.05
N GLU A 98 -0.64 11.82 -7.20
CA GLU A 98 0.69 11.26 -7.02
C GLU A 98 0.63 9.80 -6.57
N GLN A 99 -0.20 9.49 -5.56
CA GLN A 99 -0.42 8.11 -5.13
C GLN A 99 -0.90 7.25 -6.30
N VAL A 100 -1.87 7.74 -7.08
CA VAL A 100 -2.39 7.00 -8.24
C VAL A 100 -1.27 6.69 -9.25
N GLY A 101 -0.38 7.65 -9.52
CA GLY A 101 0.78 7.44 -10.39
C GLY A 101 1.79 6.40 -9.85
N GLN A 102 1.92 6.28 -8.53
CA GLN A 102 2.84 5.33 -7.89
C GLN A 102 2.28 3.91 -7.78
N ILE A 103 0.96 3.73 -7.80
CA ILE A 103 0.30 2.42 -7.62
C ILE A 103 0.91 1.33 -8.51
N PRO A 104 1.06 1.50 -9.84
CA PRO A 104 1.65 0.51 -10.73
C PRO A 104 3.03 0.03 -10.28
N SER A 105 3.92 0.95 -9.89
CA SER A 105 5.26 0.64 -9.41
C SER A 105 5.23 -0.12 -8.08
N LEU A 106 4.39 0.33 -7.14
CA LEU A 106 4.21 -0.33 -5.84
C LEU A 106 3.71 -1.78 -6.00
N ILE A 107 2.80 -2.01 -6.96
CA ILE A 107 2.34 -3.36 -7.32
C ILE A 107 3.51 -4.18 -7.86
N ALA A 108 4.25 -3.62 -8.82
CA ALA A 108 5.34 -4.32 -9.48
C ALA A 108 6.43 -4.74 -8.50
N GLU A 109 6.72 -3.92 -7.50
CA GLU A 109 7.70 -4.21 -6.44
C GLU A 109 7.16 -5.18 -5.40
N ARG A 110 6.04 -4.85 -4.75
CA ARG A 110 5.54 -5.63 -3.61
C ARG A 110 5.01 -6.99 -4.00
N ARG A 111 4.49 -7.17 -5.22
CA ARG A 111 3.90 -8.44 -5.66
C ARG A 111 4.88 -9.38 -6.36
N LYS A 112 6.18 -9.22 -6.21
CA LYS A 112 7.13 -10.23 -6.69
C LYS A 112 7.04 -11.51 -5.86
N CYS A 113 7.20 -12.65 -6.53
CA CYS A 113 7.32 -13.96 -5.90
C CYS A 113 8.67 -14.05 -5.19
N GLU A 114 8.68 -14.40 -3.90
CA GLU A 114 9.92 -14.54 -3.11
C GLU A 114 10.91 -15.56 -3.70
N ARG A 115 10.42 -16.51 -4.52
CA ARG A 115 11.26 -17.56 -5.10
C ARG A 115 11.76 -17.26 -6.50
N CYS A 116 10.92 -16.70 -7.37
CA CYS A 116 11.23 -16.56 -8.80
C CYS A 116 11.15 -15.13 -9.32
N GLY A 117 10.85 -14.15 -8.46
CA GLY A 117 10.75 -12.73 -8.84
C GLY A 117 9.54 -12.36 -9.71
N ARG A 118 8.85 -13.33 -10.30
CA ARG A 118 7.66 -13.09 -11.14
C ARG A 118 6.53 -12.45 -10.35
N LEU A 119 5.71 -11.64 -11.02
CA LEU A 119 4.51 -11.06 -10.41
C LEU A 119 3.56 -12.15 -9.91
N ARG A 120 3.08 -11.96 -8.69
CA ARG A 120 2.12 -12.84 -8.03
C ARG A 120 0.71 -12.49 -8.50
N PRO A 121 -0.13 -13.50 -8.77
CA PRO A 121 -1.55 -13.25 -8.95
C PRO A 121 -2.16 -12.66 -7.67
N PRO A 122 -3.30 -11.96 -7.77
CA PRO A 122 -4.04 -11.51 -6.59
C PRO A 122 -4.33 -12.68 -5.64
N ARG A 123 -4.27 -12.42 -4.32
CA ARG A 123 -4.57 -13.36 -3.20
C ARG A 123 -3.47 -14.36 -2.87
N TYR A 124 -2.31 -14.29 -3.53
CA TYR A 124 -1.17 -15.15 -3.21
C TYR A 124 -0.15 -14.37 -2.38
N PRO A 125 0.03 -14.66 -1.07
CA PRO A 125 0.77 -13.77 -0.16
C PRO A 125 2.30 -13.78 -0.32
N ARG A 126 2.91 -14.89 -0.78
CA ARG A 126 4.38 -15.03 -0.87
C ARG A 126 4.91 -15.59 -2.18
N PHE A 127 4.20 -16.55 -2.76
CA PHE A 127 4.65 -17.29 -3.95
C PHE A 127 3.66 -17.16 -5.09
N CYS A 128 4.14 -17.12 -6.33
CA CYS A 128 3.28 -17.27 -7.50
C CYS A 128 2.59 -18.66 -7.49
N ARG A 129 1.55 -18.82 -8.31
CA ARG A 129 0.76 -20.06 -8.40
C ARG A 129 1.64 -21.30 -8.61
N GLU A 130 2.57 -21.21 -9.56
CA GLU A 130 3.51 -22.28 -9.92
C GLU A 130 4.45 -22.64 -8.75
N CYS A 131 5.11 -21.64 -8.16
CA CYS A 131 6.02 -21.87 -7.03
C CYS A 131 5.28 -22.45 -5.82
N ARG A 132 4.03 -22.01 -5.57
CA ARG A 132 3.19 -22.58 -4.51
C ARG A 132 2.85 -24.04 -4.79
N GLN A 133 2.46 -24.38 -6.02
CA GLN A 133 2.16 -25.77 -6.41
C GLN A 133 3.41 -26.65 -6.33
N TYR A 134 4.55 -26.16 -6.79
CA TYR A 134 5.83 -26.86 -6.66
C TYR A 134 6.15 -27.13 -5.19
N ARG A 135 5.98 -26.13 -4.30
CA ARG A 135 6.22 -26.29 -2.85
C ARG A 135 5.30 -27.33 -2.23
N LYS A 136 4.04 -27.40 -2.65
CA LYS A 136 3.10 -28.43 -2.19
C LYS A 136 3.54 -29.84 -2.63
N LYS A 137 3.95 -30.01 -3.89
CA LYS A 137 4.40 -31.31 -4.42
C LYS A 137 5.77 -31.75 -3.90
N HIS A 138 6.68 -30.80 -3.67
CA HIS A 138 8.07 -31.06 -3.32
C HIS A 138 8.45 -30.42 -1.98
N ARG A 139 7.61 -30.60 -0.96
CA ARG A 139 7.75 -29.95 0.35
C ARG A 139 9.17 -30.05 0.91
N TYR A 140 9.75 -31.26 0.89
CA TYR A 140 11.11 -31.48 1.39
C TYR A 140 12.20 -30.77 0.58
N ARG A 141 12.10 -30.74 -0.76
CA ARG A 141 13.09 -30.05 -1.61
C ARG A 141 13.11 -28.55 -1.37
N THR A 142 11.95 -27.98 -1.04
CA THR A 142 11.78 -26.55 -0.77
C THR A 142 12.07 -26.11 0.65
N LEU A 143 12.45 -27.02 1.55
CA LEU A 143 12.89 -26.66 2.89
C LEU A 143 14.24 -25.94 2.82
N SER A 144 14.44 -24.96 3.70
CA SER A 144 15.74 -24.34 3.92
C SER A 144 16.76 -25.37 4.42
N PRO A 145 18.08 -25.11 4.30
CA PRO A 145 19.10 -25.97 4.89
C PRO A 145 18.89 -26.22 6.39
N GLU A 146 18.47 -25.19 7.13
CA GLU A 146 18.17 -25.26 8.56
C GLU A 146 16.96 -26.16 8.85
N GLU A 147 15.85 -25.98 8.12
CA GLU A 147 14.66 -26.81 8.25
C GLU A 147 14.97 -28.29 7.93
N LYS A 148 15.84 -28.53 6.92
CA LYS A 148 16.32 -29.89 6.59
C LYS A 148 17.18 -30.47 7.71
N ALA A 149 18.08 -29.67 8.29
CA ALA A 149 18.91 -30.09 9.41
C ALA A 149 18.05 -30.46 10.63
N GLU A 150 17.05 -29.65 10.96
CA GLU A 150 16.12 -29.92 12.06
C GLU A 150 15.25 -31.16 11.78
N HIS A 151 14.78 -31.34 10.55
CA HIS A 151 14.10 -32.56 10.14
C HIS A 151 14.99 -33.80 10.31
N ASN A 152 16.25 -33.72 9.88
CA ASN A 152 17.22 -34.81 10.02
C ASN A 152 17.50 -35.12 11.50
N LYS A 153 17.64 -34.11 12.36
CA LYS A 153 17.78 -34.28 13.81
C LYS A 153 16.59 -35.05 14.39
N ARG A 154 15.36 -34.68 14.02
CA ARG A 154 14.14 -35.40 14.45
C ARG A 154 14.10 -36.84 13.96
N CYS A 155 14.48 -37.08 12.71
CA CYS A 155 14.58 -38.42 12.15
C CYS A 155 15.61 -39.28 12.89
N GLN A 156 16.79 -38.73 13.19
CA GLN A 156 17.84 -39.41 13.96
C GLN A 156 17.39 -39.72 15.40
N ALA A 157 16.75 -38.75 16.06
CA ALA A 157 16.20 -38.95 17.40
C ALA A 157 15.14 -40.07 17.40
N TRP A 158 14.24 -40.06 16.42
CA TRP A 158 13.24 -41.12 16.28
C TRP A 158 13.87 -42.49 16.01
N GLN A 159 14.90 -42.56 15.16
CA GLN A 159 15.65 -43.79 14.89
C GLN A 159 16.29 -44.36 16.16
N LYS A 160 16.94 -43.51 16.95
CA LYS A 160 17.54 -43.89 18.24
C LYS A 160 16.50 -44.42 19.22
N ALA A 161 15.33 -43.78 19.28
CA ALA A 161 14.23 -44.20 20.16
C ALA A 161 13.47 -45.45 19.67
N ASN A 162 13.57 -45.81 18.38
CA ASN A 162 12.77 -46.89 17.77
C ASN A 162 13.61 -47.82 16.86
N PRO A 163 14.69 -48.45 17.37
CA PRO A 163 15.65 -49.17 16.54
C PRO A 163 15.03 -50.36 15.78
N GLU A 164 14.17 -51.14 16.42
CA GLU A 164 13.54 -52.32 15.81
C GLU A 164 12.53 -51.96 14.72
N LYS A 165 11.71 -50.92 14.94
CA LYS A 165 10.80 -50.40 13.91
C LYS A 165 11.59 -49.84 12.72
N TYR A 166 12.71 -49.16 12.97
CA TYR A 166 13.56 -48.64 11.91
C TYR A 166 14.17 -49.77 11.05
N LYS A 167 14.73 -50.83 11.66
CA LYS A 167 15.21 -52.01 10.93
C LYS A 167 14.13 -52.63 10.03
N LYS A 168 12.89 -52.74 10.54
CA LYS A 168 11.75 -53.25 9.75
C LYS A 168 11.44 -52.37 8.54
N ILE A 169 11.47 -51.05 8.70
CA ILE A 169 11.28 -50.10 7.60
C ILE A 169 12.40 -50.25 6.56
N GLN A 170 13.67 -50.32 6.98
CA GLN A 170 14.80 -50.52 6.07
C GLN A 170 14.68 -51.82 5.28
N ARG A 171 14.34 -52.95 5.94
CA ARG A 171 14.12 -54.24 5.26
C ARG A 171 13.01 -54.14 4.20
N ARG A 172 11.90 -53.48 4.52
CA ARG A 172 10.79 -53.26 3.57
C ARG A 172 11.22 -52.40 2.38
N ALA A 173 11.95 -51.32 2.63
CA ALA A 173 12.47 -50.44 1.59
C ALA A 173 13.45 -51.18 0.66
N GLY A 174 14.36 -51.97 1.23
CA GLY A 174 15.31 -52.78 0.47
C GLY A 174 14.64 -53.82 -0.42
N ARG A 175 13.62 -54.53 0.07
CA ARG A 175 12.83 -55.47 -0.75
C ARG A 175 12.16 -54.76 -1.93
N LYS A 176 11.58 -53.58 -1.70
CA LYS A 176 10.93 -52.79 -2.76
C LYS A 176 11.91 -52.30 -3.82
N TYR A 177 13.14 -51.94 -3.43
CA TYR A 177 14.17 -51.48 -4.37
C TYR A 177 14.70 -52.63 -5.24
N ARG A 178 14.90 -53.82 -4.67
CA ARG A 178 15.34 -55.02 -5.40
C ARG A 178 14.29 -55.61 -6.35
N ALA A 179 13.03 -55.27 -6.15
CA ALA A 179 11.92 -55.73 -6.99
C ALA A 179 11.63 -54.79 -8.19
N LYS A 180 12.37 -53.69 -8.32
CA LYS A 180 12.37 -52.81 -9.49
C LYS A 180 13.60 -53.09 -10.33
#